data_AF-A0A834G2Y5-F1
#
_entry.id   AF-A0A834G2Y5-F1
#
_cell.length_a   1.000
_cell.length_b   1.000
_cell.length_c   1.000
_cell.angle_alpha   90.00
_cell.angle_beta   90.00
_cell.angle_gamma   90.00
#
_symmetry.space_group_name_H-M   'P 1'
#
loop_
_entity.id
_entity.type
_entity.pdbx_description
1 polymer ?
#
loop_
_entity_poly.entity_id
_entity_poly.type
_entity_poly.pdbx_seq_one_letter_code
_entity_poly.pdbx_strand_id
1 'polypeptide(L)'
;MKMSFDRRLKNPSLGTQRSDKYSKIRLIFLGSLESKLSQLPLLLLIAFEVHGQSSMDVCGFLVVSLLLSCLVETCYGVAFSSLQSTLVVAASPTPGQALKAGQDQITVAWSFNQTHTSGTDSTYKTMKVKLCYAPISQVDRSWRKTNDDLSKDKTCQFNIISGPYNSTSGNNSFTWTIGKDIPTATYFVRAYAYNADGVEAAYGQTTNPQKTTDLFEVTGITGRHVSIDVASICFSAFSIVVLFGFFYIEKRKAE
;
A
#
# COMPACT_ATOMS: atom_id res chain seq x y z
N MET A 1 74.52 -0.23 16.28
CA MET A 1 73.22 -0.65 15.71
C MET A 1 72.63 0.57 15.02
N LYS A 2 72.61 0.80 13.71
CA LYS A 2 72.43 0.03 12.45
C LYS A 2 71.03 -0.59 12.26
N MET A 3 70.46 -0.24 11.10
CA MET A 3 69.19 -0.57 10.43
C MET A 3 68.03 0.39 10.74
N SER A 4 67.68 1.33 9.85
CA SER A 4 67.18 1.24 8.46
C SER A 4 65.72 0.82 8.39
N PHE A 5 64.84 1.74 7.99
CA PHE A 5 63.75 1.40 7.09
C PHE A 5 63.45 2.57 6.14
N ASP A 6 63.65 2.24 4.86
CA ASP A 6 63.56 3.05 3.66
C ASP A 6 62.10 3.43 3.37
N ARG A 7 61.81 4.69 3.03
CA ARG A 7 60.53 5.05 2.41
C ARG A 7 60.77 5.95 1.20
N ARG A 8 60.89 5.28 0.05
CA ARG A 8 60.97 5.90 -1.27
C ARG A 8 59.58 6.35 -1.73
N LEU A 9 59.44 7.68 -1.86
CA LEU A 9 58.76 8.45 -2.92
C LEU A 9 57.63 7.76 -3.72
N LYS A 10 56.44 8.40 -3.77
CA LYS A 10 55.93 9.08 -4.99
C LYS A 10 54.65 9.87 -4.69
N ASN A 11 54.66 11.16 -4.99
CA ASN A 11 53.46 11.95 -5.29
C ASN A 11 53.12 11.68 -6.78
N PRO A 12 51.84 11.56 -7.20
CA PRO A 12 51.24 12.74 -7.85
C PRO A 12 49.70 12.88 -7.78
N SER A 13 49.28 14.13 -7.94
CA SER A 13 48.11 14.65 -8.69
C SER A 13 46.68 14.21 -8.36
N LEU A 14 45.95 15.24 -7.92
CA LEU A 14 44.51 15.47 -7.97
C LEU A 14 43.87 15.01 -9.31
N GLY A 15 42.83 14.17 -9.25
CA GLY A 15 42.12 13.67 -10.43
C GLY A 15 40.74 13.09 -10.11
N THR A 16 39.72 13.82 -10.53
CA THR A 16 38.26 13.59 -10.51
C THR A 16 37.81 12.15 -10.84
N GLN A 17 37.11 11.51 -9.90
CA GLN A 17 36.43 10.21 -10.07
C GLN A 17 34.92 10.38 -9.80
N ARG A 18 34.15 10.78 -10.83
CA ARG A 18 32.68 10.78 -10.81
C ARG A 18 32.11 10.77 -12.23
N SER A 19 32.26 9.68 -12.99
CA SER A 19 31.60 9.61 -14.31
C SER A 19 31.17 8.23 -14.85
N ASP A 20 31.41 7.11 -14.17
CA ASP A 20 31.10 5.78 -14.77
C ASP A 20 29.76 5.15 -14.36
N LYS A 21 29.03 5.73 -13.41
CA LYS A 21 27.69 5.21 -13.02
C LYS A 21 26.52 5.71 -13.89
N TYR A 22 26.71 6.78 -14.65
CA TYR A 22 25.62 7.41 -15.42
C TYR A 22 25.43 6.81 -16.81
N SER A 23 26.46 6.19 -17.41
CA SER A 23 26.36 5.61 -18.75
C SER A 23 25.48 4.35 -18.78
N LYS A 24 25.51 3.54 -17.72
CA LYS A 24 24.74 2.29 -17.64
C LYS A 24 23.23 2.50 -17.39
N ILE A 25 22.86 3.60 -16.74
CA ILE A 25 21.46 4.00 -16.53
C ILE A 25 20.85 4.53 -17.84
N ARG A 26 21.65 5.18 -18.70
CA ARG A 26 21.20 5.73 -19.98
C ARG A 26 20.80 4.65 -20.99
N LEU A 27 21.48 3.49 -20.99
CA LEU A 27 21.16 2.42 -21.95
C LEU A 27 19.89 1.63 -21.62
N ILE A 28 19.53 1.49 -20.33
CA ILE A 28 18.31 0.78 -19.94
C ILE A 28 17.06 1.60 -20.29
N PHE A 29 17.14 2.93 -20.16
CA PHE A 29 16.05 3.83 -20.54
C PHE A 29 15.81 3.86 -22.06
N LEU A 30 16.85 3.72 -22.89
CA LEU A 30 16.69 3.71 -24.35
C LEU A 30 16.06 2.40 -24.87
N GLY A 31 16.38 1.25 -24.28
CA GLY A 31 15.80 -0.04 -24.69
C GLY A 31 14.31 -0.21 -24.33
N SER A 32 13.86 0.42 -23.24
CA SER A 32 12.44 0.36 -22.84
C SER A 32 11.55 1.32 -23.65
N LEU A 33 12.15 2.30 -24.35
CA LEU A 33 11.40 3.31 -25.09
C LEU A 33 11.05 2.83 -26.52
N GLU A 34 11.93 2.02 -27.15
CA GLU A 34 11.67 1.53 -28.51
C GLU A 34 10.55 0.49 -28.58
N SER A 35 10.32 -0.29 -27.53
CA SER A 35 9.31 -1.36 -27.54
C SER A 35 7.86 -0.86 -27.37
N LYS A 36 7.65 0.41 -26.99
CA LYS A 36 6.30 0.98 -26.79
C LYS A 36 5.86 1.99 -27.86
N LEU A 37 6.68 2.27 -28.87
CA LEU A 37 6.29 3.14 -29.99
C LEU A 37 5.42 2.45 -31.07
N SER A 38 5.25 1.12 -31.01
CA SER A 38 4.55 0.37 -32.07
C SER A 38 3.05 0.17 -31.85
N GLN A 39 2.45 0.77 -30.81
CA GLN A 39 1.01 0.65 -30.52
C GLN A 39 0.33 2.00 -30.22
N LEU A 40 0.71 3.06 -30.93
CA LEU A 40 -0.08 4.28 -30.96
C LEU A 40 -1.26 4.10 -31.93
N PRO A 41 -2.53 4.14 -31.46
CA PRO A 41 -3.65 4.28 -32.36
C PRO A 41 -3.58 5.66 -33.03
N LEU A 42 -3.95 5.65 -34.31
CA LEU A 42 -3.95 6.74 -35.29
C LEU A 42 -4.88 7.92 -34.89
N LEU A 43 -4.64 8.56 -33.75
CA LEU A 43 -5.49 9.64 -33.23
C LEU A 43 -4.70 10.82 -32.66
N LEU A 44 -3.49 11.05 -33.19
CA LEU A 44 -2.72 12.29 -32.98
C LEU A 44 -2.35 12.94 -34.31
N LEU A 45 -3.35 13.10 -35.18
CA LEU A 45 -3.33 14.05 -36.29
C LEU A 45 -4.48 15.04 -36.06
N ILE A 46 -4.38 15.84 -34.99
CA ILE A 46 -5.10 17.12 -34.97
C ILE A 46 -4.09 18.14 -35.46
N ALA A 47 -4.39 18.64 -36.65
CA ALA A 47 -3.54 19.46 -37.48
C ALA A 47 -3.02 20.70 -36.75
N PHE A 48 -1.70 20.88 -36.86
CA PHE A 48 -1.06 22.18 -36.83
C PHE A 48 -1.59 22.99 -38.01
N GLU A 49 -2.37 24.04 -37.73
CA GLU A 49 -2.41 25.20 -38.62
C GLU A 49 -2.65 26.47 -37.81
N VAL A 50 -1.59 26.96 -37.16
CA VAL A 50 -1.51 28.35 -36.70
C VAL A 50 -0.48 29.04 -37.59
N HIS A 51 -0.99 29.68 -38.65
CA HIS A 51 -0.26 30.68 -39.39
C HIS A 51 -0.18 31.94 -38.52
N GLY A 52 1.04 32.39 -38.18
CA GLY A 52 1.27 33.78 -37.81
C GLY A 52 1.85 34.02 -36.41
N GLN A 53 3.12 34.43 -36.42
CA GLN A 53 3.80 35.37 -35.52
C GLN A 53 4.23 34.96 -34.09
N SER A 54 5.52 35.22 -33.86
CA SER A 54 6.26 35.47 -32.61
C SER A 54 7.00 34.28 -31.95
N SER A 55 8.33 34.40 -32.01
CA SER A 55 9.36 33.41 -31.64
C SER A 55 9.67 33.40 -30.13
N MET A 56 8.68 33.56 -29.25
CA MET A 56 8.88 33.62 -27.80
C MET A 56 7.73 32.95 -27.02
N ASP A 57 7.43 31.67 -27.27
CA ASP A 57 6.66 30.86 -26.28
C ASP A 57 6.69 29.33 -26.50
N VAL A 58 7.57 28.83 -27.38
CA VAL A 58 7.61 27.40 -27.73
C VAL A 58 8.14 26.54 -26.56
N CYS A 59 9.03 27.09 -25.73
CA CYS A 59 9.63 26.36 -24.61
C CYS A 59 8.65 26.20 -23.43
N GLY A 60 7.83 27.23 -23.14
CA GLY A 60 6.80 27.18 -22.11
C GLY A 60 5.70 26.16 -22.43
N PHE A 61 5.26 26.12 -23.68
CA PHE A 61 4.23 25.17 -24.15
C PHE A 61 4.69 23.71 -24.08
N LEU A 62 5.96 23.41 -24.39
CA LEU A 62 6.51 22.06 -24.30
C LEU A 62 6.61 21.57 -22.85
N VAL A 63 7.00 22.44 -21.91
CA VAL A 63 7.08 22.10 -20.48
C VAL A 63 5.70 21.88 -19.90
N VAL A 64 4.71 22.72 -20.23
CA VAL A 64 3.31 22.54 -19.79
C VAL A 64 2.71 21.27 -20.37
N SER A 65 2.98 20.95 -21.64
CA SER A 65 2.49 19.72 -22.27
C SER A 65 3.12 18.47 -21.65
N LEU A 66 4.43 18.49 -21.33
CA LEU A 66 5.11 17.39 -20.64
C LEU A 66 4.57 17.19 -19.21
N LEU A 67 4.29 18.28 -18.49
CA LEU A 67 3.67 18.24 -17.16
C LEU A 67 2.21 17.72 -17.21
N LEU A 68 1.43 18.11 -18.22
CA LEU A 68 0.07 17.59 -18.45
C LEU A 68 0.10 16.10 -18.81
N SER A 69 1.10 15.65 -19.57
CA SER A 69 1.27 14.25 -19.97
C SER A 69 1.61 13.36 -18.76
N CYS A 70 2.40 13.86 -17.82
CA CYS A 70 2.71 13.17 -16.56
C CYS A 70 1.50 13.03 -15.61
N LEU A 71 0.44 13.84 -15.77
CA LEU A 71 -0.77 13.77 -14.95
C LEU A 71 -1.77 12.71 -15.46
N VAL A 72 -1.74 12.41 -16.77
CA VAL A 72 -2.66 11.45 -17.42
C VAL A 72 -2.34 9.99 -17.02
N GLU A 73 -1.11 9.69 -16.64
CA GLU A 73 -0.71 8.33 -16.21
C GLU A 73 -1.36 7.88 -14.88
N THR A 74 -2.04 8.77 -14.15
CA THR A 74 -2.62 8.44 -12.83
C THR A 74 -4.07 7.94 -12.86
N CYS A 75 -4.68 7.78 -14.04
CA CYS A 75 -6.12 7.52 -14.15
C CYS A 75 -6.54 6.05 -14.28
N TYR A 76 -5.60 5.10 -14.36
CA TYR A 76 -5.95 3.68 -14.55
C TYR A 76 -6.05 2.94 -13.20
N GLY A 77 -7.08 3.28 -12.42
CA GLY A 77 -7.51 2.46 -11.28
C GLY A 77 -8.31 1.24 -11.77
N VAL A 78 -8.03 0.06 -11.22
CA VAL A 78 -8.84 -1.13 -11.54
C VAL A 78 -10.12 -1.10 -10.71
N ALA A 79 -11.26 -1.31 -11.36
CA ALA A 79 -12.55 -1.46 -10.71
C ALA A 79 -12.70 -2.87 -10.12
N PHE A 80 -13.13 -2.99 -8.87
CA PHE A 80 -13.39 -4.28 -8.22
C PHE A 80 -14.41 -5.11 -9.01
N SER A 81 -15.43 -4.45 -9.55
CA SER A 81 -16.47 -5.08 -10.38
C SER A 81 -15.96 -5.67 -11.69
N SER A 82 -14.79 -5.25 -12.19
CA SER A 82 -14.19 -5.80 -13.40
C SER A 82 -13.28 -7.01 -13.15
N LEU A 83 -12.86 -7.27 -11.91
CA LEU A 83 -12.02 -8.42 -11.60
C LEU A 83 -12.84 -9.72 -11.65
N GLN A 84 -12.19 -10.79 -12.09
CA GLN A 84 -12.75 -12.12 -12.08
C GLN A 84 -12.54 -12.80 -10.72
N SER A 85 -13.57 -13.49 -10.22
CA SER A 85 -13.51 -14.29 -9.00
C SER A 85 -13.03 -15.71 -9.32
N THR A 86 -11.73 -15.89 -9.57
CA THR A 86 -11.15 -17.18 -9.99
C THR A 86 -10.46 -17.95 -8.87
N LEU A 87 -10.24 -17.31 -7.72
CA LEU A 87 -9.54 -17.91 -6.58
C LEU A 87 -10.54 -18.45 -5.54
N VAL A 88 -10.25 -19.63 -5.00
CA VAL A 88 -10.92 -20.15 -3.81
C VAL A 88 -10.09 -19.74 -2.60
N VAL A 89 -10.74 -19.18 -1.59
CA VAL A 89 -10.08 -18.76 -0.34
C VAL A 89 -10.82 -19.40 0.82
N ALA A 90 -10.06 -20.04 1.71
CA ALA A 90 -10.54 -20.59 2.96
C ALA A 90 -9.76 -19.97 4.13
N ALA A 91 -10.43 -19.80 5.26
CA ALA A 91 -9.80 -19.35 6.49
C ALA A 91 -10.20 -20.28 7.64
N SER A 92 -9.30 -20.47 8.60
CA SER A 92 -9.53 -21.31 9.78
C SER A 92 -10.59 -20.82 10.78
N PRO A 93 -10.87 -19.51 10.95
CA PRO A 93 -11.84 -19.06 11.94
C PRO A 93 -13.25 -19.57 11.61
N THR A 94 -13.96 -20.07 12.62
CA THR A 94 -15.37 -20.43 12.44
C THR A 94 -16.24 -19.17 12.37
N PRO A 95 -17.37 -19.20 11.64
CA PRO A 95 -18.29 -18.07 11.61
C PRO A 95 -18.69 -17.62 13.01
N GLY A 96 -18.54 -16.32 13.32
CA GLY A 96 -18.84 -15.74 14.63
C GLY A 96 -17.79 -15.97 15.72
N GLN A 97 -16.65 -16.59 15.41
CA GLN A 97 -15.56 -16.72 16.37
C GLN A 97 -14.93 -15.36 16.68
N ALA A 98 -14.67 -15.09 17.96
CA ALA A 98 -13.91 -13.92 18.40
C ALA A 98 -12.44 -14.28 18.63
N LEU A 99 -11.53 -13.55 17.98
CA LEU A 99 -10.09 -13.73 18.05
C LEU A 99 -9.42 -12.48 18.62
N LYS A 100 -8.39 -12.67 19.44
CA LYS A 100 -7.63 -11.59 20.07
C LYS A 100 -6.44 -11.18 19.21
N ALA A 101 -6.40 -9.90 18.87
CA ALA A 101 -5.25 -9.28 18.21
C ALA A 101 -3.97 -9.45 19.06
N GLY A 102 -2.87 -9.83 18.40
CA GLY A 102 -1.56 -10.02 19.02
C GLY A 102 -1.36 -11.33 19.78
N GLN A 103 -2.36 -12.21 19.84
CA GLN A 103 -2.30 -13.51 20.54
C GLN A 103 -2.73 -14.65 19.62
N ASP A 104 -3.90 -14.51 19.00
CA ASP A 104 -4.49 -15.59 18.21
C ASP A 104 -3.94 -15.61 16.78
N GLN A 105 -3.94 -16.80 16.20
CA GLN A 105 -3.46 -17.05 14.84
C GLN A 105 -4.61 -17.51 13.96
N ILE A 106 -4.54 -17.14 12.69
CA ILE A 106 -5.44 -17.62 11.65
C ILE A 106 -4.63 -18.31 10.56
N THR A 107 -5.14 -19.42 10.05
CA THR A 107 -4.58 -20.07 8.87
C THR A 107 -5.47 -19.72 7.68
N VAL A 108 -4.86 -19.11 6.66
CA VAL A 108 -5.52 -18.78 5.41
C VAL A 108 -4.98 -19.71 4.33
N ALA A 109 -5.87 -20.24 3.52
CA ALA A 109 -5.55 -21.08 2.38
C ALA A 109 -6.17 -20.51 1.11
N TRP A 110 -5.44 -20.58 0.01
CA TRP A 110 -5.93 -20.12 -1.28
C TRP A 110 -5.43 -21.01 -2.42
N SER A 111 -6.29 -21.17 -3.42
CA SER A 111 -6.05 -21.97 -4.60
C SER A 111 -6.76 -21.39 -5.82
N PHE A 112 -6.31 -21.78 -7.01
CA PHE A 112 -7.04 -21.48 -8.24
C PHE A 112 -8.21 -22.45 -8.39
N ASN A 113 -9.39 -21.92 -8.72
CA ASN A 113 -10.56 -22.76 -8.93
C ASN A 113 -10.47 -23.47 -10.29
N GLN A 114 -10.29 -24.79 -10.25
CA GLN A 114 -10.13 -25.65 -11.43
C GLN A 114 -11.39 -25.76 -12.30
N THR A 115 -12.53 -25.21 -11.88
CA THR A 115 -13.71 -25.08 -12.75
C THR A 115 -13.50 -24.06 -13.86
N HIS A 116 -12.54 -23.14 -13.72
CA HIS A 116 -12.19 -22.20 -14.79
C HIS A 116 -11.23 -22.86 -15.79
N THR A 117 -11.19 -22.30 -17.00
CA THR A 117 -10.32 -22.79 -18.07
C THR A 117 -8.85 -22.76 -17.63
N SER A 118 -8.16 -23.89 -17.81
CA SER A 118 -6.74 -24.00 -17.53
C SER A 118 -5.95 -22.94 -18.30
N GLY A 119 -5.04 -22.24 -17.62
CA GLY A 119 -4.24 -21.15 -18.20
C GLY A 119 -4.79 -19.75 -17.97
N THR A 120 -5.97 -19.60 -17.35
CA THR A 120 -6.49 -18.29 -16.92
C THR A 120 -5.57 -17.62 -15.88
N ASP A 121 -4.90 -18.43 -15.06
CA ASP A 121 -3.93 -18.01 -14.05
C ASP A 121 -2.50 -17.79 -14.59
N SER A 122 -2.27 -17.96 -15.90
CA SER A 122 -0.94 -17.76 -16.53
C SER A 122 -0.38 -16.35 -16.34
N THR A 123 -1.29 -15.37 -16.22
CA THR A 123 -0.96 -13.97 -15.98
C THR A 123 -0.60 -13.69 -14.52
N TYR A 124 -0.97 -14.56 -13.58
CA TYR A 124 -0.76 -14.33 -12.15
C TYR A 124 0.71 -14.53 -11.79
N LYS A 125 1.31 -13.51 -11.19
CA LYS A 125 2.72 -13.52 -10.75
C LYS A 125 2.87 -13.36 -9.25
N THR A 126 2.04 -12.50 -8.65
CA THR A 126 2.10 -12.22 -7.21
C THR A 126 0.73 -12.43 -6.59
N MET A 127 0.71 -12.98 -5.39
CA MET A 127 -0.48 -13.12 -4.55
C MET A 127 -0.37 -12.19 -3.35
N LYS A 128 -1.45 -11.47 -3.04
CA LYS A 128 -1.61 -10.77 -1.76
C LYS A 128 -2.90 -11.20 -1.09
N VAL A 129 -2.79 -11.72 0.12
CA VAL A 129 -3.93 -12.04 0.95
C VAL A 129 -4.11 -10.90 1.95
N LYS A 130 -5.31 -10.34 2.00
CA LYS A 130 -5.65 -9.18 2.81
C LYS A 130 -6.81 -9.49 3.75
N LEU A 131 -6.81 -8.83 4.90
CA LEU A 131 -7.90 -8.81 5.85
C LEU A 131 -8.83 -7.62 5.54
N CYS A 132 -10.13 -7.88 5.46
CA CYS A 132 -11.12 -6.94 4.95
C CYS A 132 -12.29 -6.74 5.93
N TYR A 133 -12.76 -5.50 6.09
CA TYR A 133 -13.89 -5.17 6.96
C TYR A 133 -15.22 -5.68 6.40
N ALA A 134 -15.98 -6.41 7.21
CA ALA A 134 -17.36 -6.77 6.89
C ALA A 134 -18.28 -5.53 6.91
N PRO A 135 -19.39 -5.50 6.13
CA PRO A 135 -20.29 -4.34 6.04
C PRO A 135 -20.78 -3.83 7.40
N ILE A 136 -21.06 -4.74 8.35
CA ILE A 136 -21.47 -4.40 9.72
C ILE A 136 -20.46 -3.52 10.45
N SER A 137 -19.18 -3.65 10.13
CA SER A 137 -18.08 -2.88 10.72
C SER A 137 -17.69 -1.63 9.93
N GLN A 138 -18.39 -1.34 8.82
CA GLN A 138 -18.16 -0.16 7.98
C GLN A 138 -19.16 0.99 8.27
N VAL A 139 -20.26 0.72 8.97
CA VAL A 139 -21.29 1.71 9.32
C VAL A 139 -20.66 2.88 10.08
N ASP A 140 -20.94 4.11 9.64
CA ASP A 140 -20.41 5.38 10.18
C ASP A 140 -18.87 5.50 10.23
N ARG A 141 -18.15 4.63 9.51
CA ARG A 141 -16.69 4.63 9.45
C ARG A 141 -16.22 4.80 8.01
N SER A 142 -16.24 6.05 7.51
CA SER A 142 -15.79 6.39 6.14
C SER A 142 -14.38 5.89 5.82
N TRP A 143 -13.53 5.71 6.82
CA TRP A 143 -12.17 5.17 6.66
C TRP A 143 -12.13 3.64 6.43
N ARG A 144 -13.26 2.93 6.48
CA ARG A 144 -13.41 1.48 6.19
C ARG A 144 -14.29 1.19 4.98
N LYS A 145 -14.78 2.23 4.30
CA LYS A 145 -15.83 2.14 3.28
C LYS A 145 -15.34 1.41 2.03
N THR A 146 -16.19 0.53 1.48
CA THR A 146 -15.97 -0.08 0.17
C THR A 146 -16.09 0.95 -0.96
N ASN A 147 -15.13 0.91 -1.88
CA ASN A 147 -15.18 1.61 -3.17
C ASN A 147 -14.98 0.58 -4.29
N ASP A 148 -15.58 0.84 -5.45
CA ASP A 148 -15.34 0.02 -6.63
C ASP A 148 -13.93 0.28 -7.18
N ASP A 149 -13.44 1.51 -7.16
CA ASP A 149 -12.06 1.81 -7.52
C ASP A 149 -11.10 1.25 -6.44
N LEU A 150 -10.33 0.22 -6.77
CA LEU A 150 -9.43 -0.47 -5.85
C LEU A 150 -8.34 0.45 -5.28
N SER A 151 -7.96 1.52 -6.00
CA SER A 151 -7.01 2.51 -5.48
C SER A 151 -7.58 3.32 -4.31
N LYS A 152 -8.91 3.42 -4.23
CA LYS A 152 -9.66 4.15 -3.20
C LYS A 152 -10.37 3.22 -2.21
N ASP A 153 -10.35 1.91 -2.44
CA ASP A 153 -11.02 0.94 -1.58
C ASP A 153 -10.32 0.83 -0.22
N LYS A 154 -11.06 1.15 0.84
CA LYS A 154 -10.58 1.05 2.22
C LYS A 154 -11.11 -0.19 2.93
N THR A 155 -11.73 -1.12 2.21
CA THR A 155 -12.26 -2.36 2.81
C THR A 155 -11.12 -3.26 3.29
N CYS A 156 -10.09 -3.44 2.46
CA CYS A 156 -9.01 -4.41 2.66
C CYS A 156 -7.68 -3.71 2.91
N GLN A 157 -7.44 -3.27 4.14
CA GLN A 157 -6.27 -2.44 4.48
C GLN A 157 -5.08 -3.24 4.98
N PHE A 158 -5.32 -4.38 5.64
CA PHE A 158 -4.25 -5.13 6.31
C PHE A 158 -3.77 -6.26 5.42
N ASN A 159 -2.47 -6.36 5.25
CA ASN A 159 -1.83 -7.43 4.49
C ASN A 159 -1.47 -8.59 5.42
N ILE A 160 -1.95 -9.79 5.08
CA ILE A 160 -1.65 -11.03 5.80
C ILE A 160 -0.36 -11.64 5.23
N ILE A 161 -0.27 -11.77 3.90
CA ILE A 161 0.89 -12.26 3.18
C ILE A 161 0.94 -11.71 1.77
N SER A 162 2.15 -11.36 1.31
CA SER A 162 2.47 -11.04 -0.08
C SER A 162 3.59 -11.96 -0.53
N GLY A 163 3.40 -12.67 -1.64
CA GLY A 163 4.39 -13.61 -2.15
C GLY A 163 4.15 -13.99 -3.61
N PRO A 164 5.09 -14.72 -4.23
CA PRO A 164 4.91 -15.21 -5.59
C PRO A 164 3.71 -16.16 -5.69
N TYR A 165 2.99 -16.09 -6.80
CA TYR A 165 1.95 -17.07 -7.12
C TYR A 165 2.63 -18.39 -7.53
N ASN A 166 2.27 -19.48 -6.86
CA ASN A 166 2.70 -20.82 -7.23
C ASN A 166 1.51 -21.62 -7.75
N SER A 167 1.46 -21.81 -9.07
CA SER A 167 0.44 -22.64 -9.73
C SER A 167 0.65 -24.15 -9.49
N THR A 168 1.84 -24.55 -9.06
CA THR A 168 2.22 -25.98 -8.91
C THR A 168 1.73 -26.57 -7.60
N SER A 169 1.64 -25.76 -6.53
CA SER A 169 1.33 -26.26 -5.18
C SER A 169 -0.15 -26.57 -4.96
N GLY A 170 -1.06 -26.17 -5.86
CA GLY A 170 -2.50 -26.46 -5.81
C GLY A 170 -3.24 -25.79 -4.65
N ASN A 171 -2.70 -25.86 -3.44
CA ASN A 171 -3.24 -25.38 -2.17
C ASN A 171 -2.14 -24.66 -1.39
N ASN A 172 -2.07 -23.34 -1.54
CA ASN A 172 -1.18 -22.52 -0.74
C ASN A 172 -1.84 -22.26 0.62
N SER A 173 -1.08 -22.36 1.70
CA SER A 173 -1.56 -22.04 3.04
C SER A 173 -0.52 -21.25 3.83
N PHE A 174 -1.00 -20.38 4.70
CA PHE A 174 -0.16 -19.55 5.55
C PHE A 174 -0.84 -19.30 6.88
N THR A 175 -0.11 -19.51 7.97
CA THR A 175 -0.55 -19.18 9.31
C THR A 175 0.01 -17.83 9.71
N TRP A 176 -0.89 -16.91 10.05
CA TRP A 176 -0.59 -15.54 10.42
C TRP A 176 -1.08 -15.25 11.82
N THR A 177 -0.21 -14.66 12.64
CA THR A 177 -0.61 -14.10 13.94
C THR A 177 -1.27 -12.75 13.71
N ILE A 178 -2.46 -12.54 14.25
CA ILE A 178 -3.20 -11.28 14.07
C ILE A 178 -2.36 -10.13 14.65
N GLY A 179 -2.09 -9.10 13.83
CA GLY A 179 -1.32 -7.93 14.26
C GLY A 179 -1.96 -7.21 15.45
N LYS A 180 -1.14 -6.60 16.32
CA LYS A 180 -1.64 -5.82 17.47
C LYS A 180 -2.34 -4.52 17.06
N ASP A 181 -2.04 -4.05 15.86
CA ASP A 181 -2.59 -2.87 15.20
C ASP A 181 -3.96 -3.11 14.55
N ILE A 182 -4.44 -4.36 14.53
CA ILE A 182 -5.76 -4.69 14.01
C ILE A 182 -6.83 -4.21 15.00
N PRO A 183 -7.72 -3.28 14.59
CA PRO A 183 -8.73 -2.74 15.49
C PRO A 183 -9.88 -3.74 15.69
N THR A 184 -10.67 -3.49 16.74
CA THR A 184 -11.89 -4.29 16.98
C THR A 184 -12.90 -4.10 15.86
N ALA A 185 -13.25 -5.19 15.17
CA ALA A 185 -14.24 -5.26 14.11
C ALA A 185 -14.51 -6.70 13.65
N THR A 186 -15.53 -6.86 12.81
CA THR A 186 -15.84 -8.08 12.07
C THR A 186 -15.13 -8.05 10.71
N TYR A 187 -14.49 -9.16 10.35
CA TYR A 187 -13.64 -9.29 9.18
C TYR A 187 -13.96 -10.51 8.33
N PHE A 188 -13.49 -10.48 7.09
CA PHE A 188 -13.35 -11.60 6.18
C PHE A 188 -12.00 -11.54 5.46
N VAL A 189 -11.59 -12.62 4.81
CA VAL A 189 -10.31 -12.68 4.10
C VAL A 189 -10.55 -12.60 2.59
N ARG A 190 -9.70 -11.85 1.90
CA ARG A 190 -9.70 -11.75 0.44
C ARG A 190 -8.29 -11.92 -0.10
N ALA A 191 -8.13 -12.78 -1.09
CA ALA A 191 -6.91 -12.93 -1.85
C ALA A 191 -7.03 -12.19 -3.18
N TYR A 192 -5.95 -11.55 -3.60
CA TYR A 192 -5.81 -10.87 -4.86
C TYR A 192 -4.62 -11.47 -5.62
N ALA A 193 -4.85 -11.81 -6.89
CA ALA A 193 -3.80 -12.14 -7.84
C ALA A 193 -3.39 -10.89 -8.61
N TYR A 194 -2.10 -10.68 -8.75
CA TYR A 194 -1.48 -9.56 -9.44
C TYR A 194 -0.71 -10.07 -10.66
N ASN A 195 -0.79 -9.33 -11.76
CA ASN A 195 -0.03 -9.60 -12.97
C ASN A 195 1.44 -9.13 -12.85
N ALA A 196 2.21 -9.25 -13.93
CA ALA A 196 3.61 -8.82 -13.98
C ALA A 196 3.78 -7.30 -13.81
N ASP A 197 2.79 -6.51 -14.22
CA ASP A 197 2.76 -5.06 -14.07
C ASP A 197 2.35 -4.59 -12.67
N GLY A 198 2.06 -5.54 -11.76
CA GLY A 198 1.63 -5.24 -10.39
C GLY A 198 0.18 -4.75 -10.28
N VAL A 199 -0.64 -5.06 -11.28
CA VAL A 199 -2.07 -4.72 -11.36
C VAL A 199 -2.91 -5.93 -10.94
N GLU A 200 -3.98 -5.71 -10.16
CA GLU A 200 -4.90 -6.76 -9.78
C GLU A 200 -5.59 -7.39 -11.00
N ALA A 201 -5.40 -8.70 -11.19
CA ALA A 201 -5.96 -9.47 -12.29
C ALA A 201 -7.20 -10.29 -11.88
N ALA A 202 -7.23 -10.76 -10.63
CA ALA A 202 -8.32 -11.57 -10.10
C ALA A 202 -8.38 -11.52 -8.58
N TYR A 203 -9.50 -11.99 -8.03
CA TYR A 203 -9.68 -12.11 -6.59
C TYR A 203 -10.36 -13.42 -6.20
N GLY A 204 -10.36 -13.68 -4.90
CA GLY A 204 -11.20 -14.65 -4.23
C GLY A 204 -11.42 -14.20 -2.79
N GLN A 205 -12.52 -14.59 -2.17
CA GLN A 205 -12.84 -14.19 -0.80
C GLN A 205 -13.57 -15.31 -0.07
N THR A 206 -13.48 -15.32 1.26
CA THR A 206 -14.11 -16.35 2.10
C THR A 206 -15.62 -16.20 2.22
N THR A 207 -16.15 -15.00 1.97
CA THR A 207 -17.58 -14.68 2.14
C THR A 207 -18.33 -14.63 0.81
N ASN A 208 -19.67 -14.78 0.88
CA ASN A 208 -20.58 -14.55 -0.25
C ASN A 208 -20.51 -13.09 -0.82
N PRO A 209 -21.06 -12.82 -2.01
CA PRO A 209 -21.06 -11.49 -2.62
C PRO A 209 -21.69 -10.40 -1.75
N GLN A 210 -22.68 -10.77 -0.92
CA GLN A 210 -23.35 -9.87 0.03
C GLN A 210 -22.54 -9.62 1.33
N LYS A 211 -21.39 -10.29 1.50
CA LYS A 211 -20.48 -10.17 2.65
C LYS A 211 -21.14 -10.46 4.01
N THR A 212 -21.95 -11.51 4.08
CA THR A 212 -22.75 -11.90 5.26
C THR A 212 -22.41 -13.28 5.84
N THR A 213 -21.61 -14.08 5.16
CA THR A 213 -21.23 -15.44 5.60
C THR A 213 -19.75 -15.51 5.95
N ASP A 214 -19.34 -16.49 6.74
CA ASP A 214 -17.91 -16.80 6.99
C ASP A 214 -17.12 -15.60 7.53
N LEU A 215 -17.81 -14.81 8.36
CA LEU A 215 -17.28 -13.65 9.05
C LEU A 215 -16.79 -14.06 10.44
N PHE A 216 -15.69 -13.46 10.88
CA PHE A 216 -15.17 -13.63 12.23
C PHE A 216 -14.89 -12.28 12.88
N GLU A 217 -14.90 -12.23 14.19
CA GLU A 217 -14.62 -11.03 14.96
C GLU A 217 -13.16 -11.03 15.39
N VAL A 218 -12.52 -9.87 15.26
CA VAL A 218 -11.23 -9.61 15.88
C VAL A 218 -11.46 -8.59 16.98
N THR A 219 -11.05 -8.92 18.19
CA THR A 219 -10.95 -8.00 19.31
C THR A 219 -9.55 -7.40 19.33
N GLY A 220 -9.46 -6.12 18.99
CA GLY A 220 -8.21 -5.36 19.03
C GLY A 220 -7.73 -5.14 20.47
N ILE A 221 -6.42 -4.91 20.62
CA ILE A 221 -5.88 -4.44 21.89
C ILE A 221 -6.29 -2.98 22.06
N THR A 222 -7.14 -2.70 23.04
CA THR A 222 -7.53 -1.31 23.32
C THR A 222 -6.31 -0.49 23.69
N GLY A 223 -6.02 0.58 22.95
CA GLY A 223 -4.94 1.54 23.24
C GLY A 223 -5.12 2.36 24.51
N ARG A 224 -6.04 1.97 25.41
CA ARG A 224 -6.17 2.50 26.76
C ARG A 224 -5.02 1.96 27.60
N HIS A 225 -3.83 2.50 27.35
CA HIS A 225 -2.67 2.21 28.19
C HIS A 225 -2.90 2.84 29.55
N VAL A 226 -2.63 2.11 30.63
CA VAL A 226 -2.72 2.63 32.01
C VAL A 226 -1.95 3.95 32.16
N SER A 227 -0.87 4.12 31.40
CA SER A 227 -0.11 5.38 31.32
C SER A 227 -0.95 6.60 30.89
N ILE A 228 -1.83 6.46 29.90
CA ILE A 228 -2.66 7.59 29.42
C ILE A 228 -3.74 7.96 30.44
N ASP A 229 -4.30 6.97 31.12
CA ASP A 229 -5.27 7.18 32.20
C ASP A 229 -4.61 7.92 33.37
N VAL A 230 -3.41 7.50 33.78
CA VAL A 230 -2.65 8.13 34.86
C VAL A 230 -2.25 9.56 34.49
N ALA A 231 -1.74 9.78 33.26
CA ALA A 231 -1.38 11.11 32.79
C ALA A 231 -2.58 12.06 32.79
N SER A 232 -3.75 11.59 32.33
CA SER A 232 -5.00 12.36 32.37
C SER A 232 -5.35 12.80 33.79
N ILE A 233 -5.28 11.90 34.77
CA ILE A 233 -5.59 12.20 36.17
C ILE A 233 -4.63 13.26 36.73
N CYS A 234 -3.33 13.11 36.49
CA CYS A 234 -2.32 14.06 36.95
C CYS A 234 -2.52 15.46 36.36
N PHE A 235 -2.77 15.57 35.05
CA PHE A 235 -3.00 16.87 34.40
C PHE A 235 -4.30 17.53 34.86
N SER A 236 -5.35 16.76 35.12
CA SER A 236 -6.60 17.28 35.68
C SER A 236 -6.43 17.80 37.11
N ALA A 237 -5.66 17.11 37.96
CA ALA A 237 -5.39 17.58 39.32
C ALA A 237 -4.50 18.85 39.30
N PHE A 238 -3.47 18.86 38.43
CA PHE A 238 -2.58 20.00 38.30
C PHE A 238 -3.30 21.27 37.87
N SER A 239 -4.24 21.19 36.92
CA SER A 239 -4.98 22.37 36.46
C SER A 239 -5.82 23.01 37.58
N ILE A 240 -6.44 22.19 38.44
CA ILE A 240 -7.21 22.66 39.59
C ILE A 240 -6.29 23.34 40.61
N VAL A 241 -5.14 22.73 40.92
CA VAL A 241 -4.16 23.29 41.86
C VAL A 241 -3.61 24.63 41.35
N VAL A 242 -3.29 24.72 40.06
CA VAL A 242 -2.82 25.98 39.45
C VAL A 242 -3.90 27.05 39.50
N LEU A 243 -5.16 26.71 39.25
CA LEU A 243 -6.28 27.65 39.32
C LEU A 243 -6.47 28.19 40.75
N PHE A 244 -6.46 27.32 41.77
CA PHE A 244 -6.53 27.76 43.17
C PHE A 244 -5.31 28.57 43.59
N GLY A 245 -4.11 28.17 43.15
CA GLY A 245 -2.89 28.92 43.37
C GLY A 245 -2.96 30.34 42.78
N PHE A 246 -3.52 30.46 41.57
CA PHE A 246 -3.74 31.76 40.93
C PHE A 246 -4.68 32.64 41.74
N PHE A 247 -5.86 32.14 42.13
CA PHE A 247 -6.81 32.90 42.96
C PHE A 247 -6.24 33.29 44.32
N TYR A 248 -5.43 32.42 44.94
CA TYR A 248 -4.77 32.73 46.20
C TYR A 248 -3.74 33.86 46.07
N ILE A 249 -2.93 33.84 45.00
CA ILE A 249 -1.95 34.90 44.74
C ILE A 249 -2.65 36.23 44.43
N GLU A 250 -3.73 36.23 43.64
CA GLU A 250 -4.51 37.45 43.37
C GLU A 250 -5.09 38.05 44.65
N LYS A 251 -5.67 37.22 45.53
CA LYS A 251 -6.18 37.66 46.84
C LYS A 251 -5.13 38.40 47.67
N ARG A 252 -3.89 37.90 47.72
CA ARG A 252 -2.81 38.56 48.47
C ARG A 252 -2.23 39.82 47.82
N LYS A 253 -2.52 40.08 46.53
CA LYS A 253 -2.07 41.30 45.83
C LYS A 253 -3.11 42.41 45.83
N ALA A 254 -4.36 42.09 46.18
CA ALA A 254 -5.47 43.04 46.25
C ALA A 254 -5.63 43.67 47.65
N GLU A 255 -4.91 43.15 48.66
CA GLU A 255 -4.71 43.76 49.99
C GLU A 255 -3.39 44.53 50.02
#